data_AF-A0A4R0XK24-F1
#
_entry.id   AF-A0A4R0XK24-F1
#
_cell.length_a   1.000
_cell.length_b   1.000
_cell.length_c   1.000
_cell.angle_alpha   90.00
_cell.angle_beta   90.00
_cell.angle_gamma   90.00
#
_symmetry.space_group_name_H-M   'P 1'
#
loop_
_entity.id
_entity.type
_entity.pdbx_description
1 polymer ?
#
loop_
_entity_poly.entity_id
_entity_poly.type
_entity_poly.pdbx_seq_one_letter_code
_entity_poly.pdbx_strand_id
1 'polypeptide(L)'
;MACSYPESTEIAEAIAQTMRPLLRDDGRPRVLSVDELRSAVPETGTSTVVVSACIDEGKELLAVSRTLRDVQENGSTTYLAALHMMCPKAEADRLRSNLTFGQHGPATFSMHCLISLPVNCYEEEASWAKELQELLRIQSFADRNELMFPANMETRISRLQAAPGTGLIDDLFWPAASGEYLALRSDFSLLTDARHPPAATQADLYVVVSLLLSQLRMSANPGRRLSYNAYERSIISPDNFDRFNDGVLQACLLRAARPKELSYGACDAALSERMLNVLLHSVPGEQISERSESLMEFLVALATGRLTLHNAHLLEFCNRVIGAAAAEESAVLIAQYLIWRETPESKLVVRPPQALSTSDAATPDGMLDRQEADQQSAIQLDMLRMPTAGSDESTSKREARLD
;
A
#
# COMPACT_ATOMS: atom_id res chain seq x y z
N MET A 1 2.23 3.80 23.68
CA MET A 1 3.49 3.67 22.94
C MET A 1 3.21 4.13 21.51
N ALA A 2 3.44 5.41 21.22
CA ALA A 2 3.52 5.88 19.84
C ALA A 2 5.01 5.91 19.53
N CYS A 3 5.43 5.07 18.60
CA CYS A 3 6.83 4.82 18.30
C CYS A 3 7.42 6.06 17.62
N SER A 4 8.45 6.65 18.21
CA SER A 4 9.44 7.37 17.43
C SER A 4 9.90 6.43 16.31
N TYR A 5 9.79 6.85 15.05
CA TYR A 5 10.31 6.06 13.95
C TYR A 5 11.78 5.71 14.23
N PRO A 6 12.18 4.42 14.20
CA PRO A 6 13.47 3.97 14.72
C PRO A 6 14.66 4.73 14.11
N GLU A 7 14.55 5.11 12.84
CA GLU A 7 15.56 5.86 12.10
C GLU A 7 15.68 7.34 12.50
N SER A 8 14.73 7.89 13.26
CA SER A 8 14.77 9.31 13.66
C SER A 8 16.01 9.63 14.50
N THR A 9 16.42 8.68 15.35
CA THR A 9 17.63 8.81 16.18
C THR A 9 18.89 8.79 15.32
N GLU A 10 18.97 7.85 14.36
CA GLU A 10 20.12 7.75 13.45
C GLU A 10 20.27 9.03 12.60
N ILE A 11 19.16 9.57 12.10
CA ILE A 11 19.15 10.85 11.37
C ILE A 11 19.62 11.99 12.28
N ALA A 12 19.13 12.06 13.52
CA ALA A 12 19.52 13.10 14.47
C ALA A 12 21.02 13.02 14.82
N GLU A 13 21.57 11.82 15.01
CA GLU A 13 23.00 11.59 15.23
C GLU A 13 23.84 12.00 14.02
N ALA A 14 23.43 11.63 12.81
CA ALA A 14 24.11 12.02 11.57
C ALA A 14 24.12 13.55 11.40
N ILE A 15 23.02 14.23 11.71
CA ILE A 15 22.93 15.70 11.71
C ILE A 15 23.87 16.29 12.76
N ALA A 16 23.87 15.77 13.98
CA ALA A 16 24.75 16.25 15.05
C ALA A 16 26.24 16.09 14.69
N GLN A 17 26.62 14.97 14.08
CA GLN A 17 27.98 14.73 13.58
C GLN A 17 28.35 15.72 12.47
N THR A 18 27.43 16.00 11.54
CA THR A 18 27.63 16.95 10.43
C THR A 18 27.72 18.41 10.92
N MET A 19 26.96 18.77 11.95
CA MET A 19 26.96 20.12 12.54
C MET A 19 28.18 20.38 13.43
N ARG A 20 28.73 19.36 14.09
CA ARG A 20 29.85 19.50 15.03
C ARG A 20 31.04 20.33 14.50
N PRO A 21 31.55 20.16 13.26
CA PRO A 21 32.64 20.99 12.74
C PRO A 21 32.23 22.42 12.36
N LEU A 22 30.94 22.72 12.25
CA LEU A 22 30.40 24.01 11.81
C LEU A 22 30.16 24.99 12.98
N LEU A 23 30.16 24.50 14.21
CA LEU A 23 29.91 25.30 15.41
C LEU A 23 31.20 25.99 15.86
N ARG A 24 31.10 27.31 16.09
CA ARG A 24 32.25 28.19 16.37
C ARG A 24 32.70 28.20 17.84
N ASP A 25 31.86 27.70 18.74
CA ASP A 25 32.12 27.56 20.16
C ASP A 25 32.16 26.06 20.52
N ASP A 26 32.74 25.69 21.68
CA ASP A 26 32.76 24.32 22.23
C ASP A 26 31.36 23.67 22.44
N GLY A 27 30.30 24.32 21.93
CA GLY A 27 28.94 23.79 21.81
C GLY A 27 28.93 22.48 21.05
N ARG A 28 28.82 21.38 21.79
CA ARG A 28 28.58 20.06 21.23
C ARG A 28 27.08 19.87 21.08
N PRO A 29 26.56 19.57 19.88
CA PRO A 29 25.16 19.25 19.71
C PRO A 29 24.82 18.05 20.60
N ARG A 30 23.77 18.18 21.40
CA ARG A 30 23.24 17.11 22.25
C ARG A 30 22.03 16.51 21.54
N VAL A 31 22.08 15.22 21.27
CA VAL A 31 20.91 14.48 20.80
C VAL A 31 20.12 14.08 22.04
N LEU A 32 18.84 14.43 22.09
CA LEU A 32 17.93 14.12 23.18
C LEU A 32 16.73 13.37 22.60
N SER A 33 16.33 12.31 23.26
CA SER A 33 15.01 11.70 23.07
C SER A 33 13.90 12.62 23.58
N VAL A 34 12.66 12.33 23.18
CA VAL A 34 11.47 13.08 23.64
C VAL A 34 11.33 13.04 25.16
N ASP A 35 11.66 11.90 25.80
CA ASP A 35 11.55 11.75 27.25
C ASP A 35 12.67 12.48 28.00
N GLU A 36 13.88 12.50 27.45
CA GLU A 36 14.99 13.32 27.99
C GLU A 36 14.68 14.81 27.86
N LEU A 37 14.09 15.24 26.74
CA LEU A 37 13.68 16.63 26.53
C LEU A 37 12.63 17.07 27.56
N ARG A 38 11.65 16.21 27.87
CA ARG A 38 10.64 16.49 28.91
C ARG A 38 11.24 16.69 30.30
N SER A 39 12.39 16.08 30.54
CA SER A 39 13.11 16.12 31.82
C SER A 39 14.26 17.14 31.81
N ALA A 40 14.45 17.87 30.70
CA ALA A 40 15.56 18.80 30.54
C ALA A 40 15.36 20.04 31.42
N VAL A 41 16.48 20.57 31.92
CA VAL A 41 16.49 21.87 32.62
C VAL A 41 16.31 22.97 31.58
N PRO A 42 15.45 23.98 31.83
CA PRO A 42 15.29 25.08 30.90
C PRO A 42 16.61 25.84 30.64
N GLU A 43 16.95 26.00 29.38
CA GLU A 43 18.12 26.76 28.91
C GLU A 43 17.65 27.84 27.94
N THR A 44 17.92 29.11 28.28
CA THR A 44 17.45 30.24 27.47
C THR A 44 18.31 30.45 26.22
N GLY A 45 17.69 30.77 25.09
CA GLY A 45 18.40 31.15 23.87
C GLY A 45 19.08 30.00 23.14
N THR A 46 18.72 28.74 23.42
CA THR A 46 19.24 27.60 22.67
C THR A 46 18.59 27.46 21.29
N SER A 47 19.28 26.80 20.37
CA SER A 47 18.73 26.42 19.07
C SER A 47 18.49 24.92 19.03
N THR A 48 17.24 24.51 18.77
CA THR A 48 16.85 23.10 18.72
C THR A 48 16.48 22.69 17.29
N VAL A 49 16.99 21.54 16.86
CA VAL A 49 16.53 20.85 15.65
C VAL A 49 15.70 19.65 16.08
N VAL A 50 14.41 19.65 15.73
CA VAL A 50 13.51 18.53 15.95
C VAL A 50 13.53 17.66 14.71
N VAL A 51 13.95 16.41 14.86
CA VAL A 51 14.14 15.46 13.74
C VAL A 51 13.08 14.37 13.81
N SER A 52 12.43 14.09 12.69
CA SER A 52 11.53 12.94 12.53
C SER A 52 11.84 12.21 11.21
N ALA A 53 11.93 10.88 11.22
CA ALA A 53 12.07 10.15 9.95
C ALA A 53 10.82 10.31 9.08
N CYS A 54 9.63 10.16 9.68
CA CYS A 54 8.35 10.32 8.99
C CYS A 54 7.36 11.18 9.82
N ILE A 55 6.46 11.88 9.14
CA ILE A 55 5.33 12.59 9.74
C ILE A 55 4.04 12.06 9.10
N ASP A 56 3.33 11.20 9.81
CA ASP A 56 1.99 10.71 9.49
C ASP A 56 0.92 11.27 10.43
N GLU A 57 1.26 11.49 11.71
CA GLU A 57 0.40 12.17 12.70
C GLU A 57 1.10 13.38 13.35
N GLY A 58 0.34 14.46 13.61
CA GLY A 58 0.88 15.69 14.18
C GLY A 58 0.98 15.75 15.71
N LYS A 59 0.37 14.80 16.44
CA LYS A 59 0.20 14.89 17.91
C LYS A 59 1.52 14.92 18.66
N GLU A 60 2.49 14.08 18.25
CA GLU A 60 3.78 13.98 18.92
C GLU A 60 4.62 15.24 18.70
N LEU A 61 4.71 15.74 17.46
CA LEU A 61 5.39 17.01 17.17
C LEU A 61 4.77 18.20 17.90
N LEU A 62 3.45 18.25 18.04
CA LEU A 62 2.77 19.27 18.84
C LEU A 62 3.05 19.11 20.34
N ALA A 63 3.28 17.89 20.84
CA ALA A 63 3.71 17.67 22.21
C ALA A 63 5.15 18.17 22.42
N VAL A 64 6.07 17.82 21.52
CA VAL A 64 7.45 18.33 21.52
C VAL A 64 7.48 19.86 21.46
N SER A 65 6.69 20.46 20.56
CA SER A 65 6.55 21.92 20.44
C SER A 65 6.11 22.58 21.76
N ARG A 66 5.20 21.94 22.50
CA ARG A 66 4.76 22.43 23.83
C ARG A 66 5.89 22.33 24.85
N THR A 67 6.56 21.18 24.94
CA THR A 67 7.71 21.00 25.84
C THR A 67 8.81 22.02 25.56
N LEU A 68 9.12 22.30 24.29
CA LEU A 68 10.12 23.29 23.90
C LEU A 68 9.80 24.71 24.37
N ARG A 69 8.51 25.07 24.53
CA ARG A 69 8.14 26.38 25.09
C ARG A 69 8.52 26.51 26.57
N ASP A 70 8.57 25.40 27.29
CA ASP A 70 8.89 25.37 28.72
C ASP A 70 10.41 25.27 28.95
N VAL A 71 11.13 24.55 28.07
CA VAL A 71 12.57 24.30 28.24
C VAL A 71 13.47 25.26 27.45
N GLN A 72 12.94 25.98 26.45
CA GLN A 72 13.72 26.86 25.57
C GLN A 72 13.05 28.24 25.45
N GLU A 73 13.22 29.07 26.47
CA GLU A 73 12.77 30.47 26.42
C GLU A 73 13.67 31.28 25.45
N ASN A 74 13.06 32.10 24.59
CA ASN A 74 13.74 32.94 23.58
C ASN A 74 14.68 32.18 22.60
N GLY A 75 14.51 30.88 22.44
CA GLY A 75 15.30 30.10 21.48
C GLY A 75 14.64 29.91 20.13
N SER A 76 15.38 29.32 19.18
CA SER A 76 14.90 29.01 17.83
C SER A 76 14.64 27.50 17.65
N THR A 77 13.59 27.14 16.92
CA THR A 77 13.29 25.74 16.60
C THR A 77 13.24 25.54 15.09
N THR A 78 13.87 24.47 14.61
CA THR A 78 13.76 24.00 13.23
C THR A 78 13.29 22.55 13.24
N TYR A 79 12.16 22.28 12.60
CA TYR A 79 11.65 20.93 12.39
C TYR A 79 12.19 20.41 11.06
N LEU A 80 12.75 19.20 11.08
CA LEU A 80 13.23 18.50 9.91
C LEU A 80 12.58 17.12 9.85
N ALA A 81 12.00 16.79 8.70
CA ALA A 81 11.53 15.44 8.44
C ALA A 81 12.02 14.88 7.10
N ALA A 82 12.38 13.60 7.07
CA ALA A 82 12.73 12.96 5.80
C ALA A 82 11.48 12.78 4.94
N LEU A 83 10.39 12.29 5.53
CA LEU A 83 9.13 12.02 4.84
C LEU A 83 7.94 12.68 5.54
N HIS A 84 6.99 13.21 4.78
CA HIS A 84 5.67 13.53 5.30
C HIS A 84 4.57 12.81 4.51
N MET A 85 3.70 12.12 5.25
CA MET A 85 2.58 11.35 4.73
C MET A 85 1.21 11.95 5.03
N MET A 86 1.17 13.02 5.83
CA MET A 86 -0.07 13.66 6.25
C MET A 86 -1.03 13.99 5.11
N CYS A 87 -2.29 13.64 5.33
CA CYS A 87 -3.37 13.77 4.38
C CYS A 87 -4.69 13.99 5.14
N PRO A 88 -5.57 14.95 4.75
CA PRO A 88 -5.49 15.83 3.59
C PRO A 88 -4.49 16.99 3.77
N LYS A 89 -4.16 17.67 2.67
CA LYS A 89 -3.24 18.82 2.64
C LYS A 89 -3.59 19.90 3.69
N ALA A 90 -4.88 20.16 3.91
CA ALA A 90 -5.33 21.13 4.91
C ALA A 90 -4.88 20.77 6.34
N GLU A 91 -4.77 19.49 6.68
CA GLU A 91 -4.26 19.06 7.99
C GLU A 91 -2.74 19.22 8.08
N ALA A 92 -2.01 18.89 7.00
CA ALA A 92 -0.58 19.12 6.92
C ALA A 92 -0.24 20.63 7.04
N ASP A 93 -1.00 21.49 6.36
CA ASP A 93 -0.84 22.96 6.42
C ASP A 93 -1.16 23.49 7.83
N ARG A 94 -2.19 22.96 8.49
CA ARG A 94 -2.51 23.28 9.90
C ARG A 94 -1.38 22.88 10.85
N LEU A 95 -0.84 21.67 10.71
CA LEU A 95 0.31 21.24 11.52
C LEU A 95 1.50 22.17 11.31
N ARG A 96 1.86 22.45 10.05
CA ARG A 96 2.95 23.36 9.70
C ARG A 96 2.74 24.75 10.31
N SER A 97 1.54 25.31 10.20
CA SER A 97 1.20 26.61 10.80
C SER A 97 1.41 26.59 12.32
N ASN A 98 0.89 25.56 13.01
CA ASN A 98 1.02 25.43 14.46
C ASN A 98 2.47 25.27 14.93
N LEU A 99 3.29 24.48 14.21
CA LEU A 99 4.69 24.25 14.56
C LEU A 99 5.57 25.47 14.25
N THR A 100 5.24 26.26 13.22
CA THR A 100 6.03 27.42 12.80
C THR A 100 5.63 28.72 13.52
N PHE A 101 4.57 28.70 14.32
CA PHE A 101 4.11 29.84 15.11
C PHE A 101 4.84 29.94 16.45
N GLY A 102 5.36 31.13 16.76
CA GLY A 102 6.09 31.41 18.00
C GLY A 102 5.78 32.78 18.58
N GLN A 103 6.63 33.26 19.49
CA GLN A 103 6.42 34.53 20.21
C GLN A 103 6.39 35.75 19.29
N HIS A 104 7.04 35.67 18.11
CA HIS A 104 7.06 36.74 17.11
C HIS A 104 6.01 36.54 16.00
N GLY A 105 5.07 35.61 16.19
CA GLY A 105 3.99 35.34 15.25
C GLY A 105 4.31 34.21 14.25
N PRO A 106 3.66 34.20 13.07
CA PRO A 106 3.86 33.14 12.08
C PRO A 106 5.28 33.15 11.53
N ALA A 107 5.81 31.97 11.19
CA ALA A 107 7.18 31.77 10.68
C ALA A 107 8.30 32.20 11.66
N THR A 108 8.03 32.20 12.97
CA THR A 108 9.08 32.33 14.00
C THR A 108 10.01 31.10 13.97
N PHE A 109 9.45 29.92 13.66
CA PHE A 109 10.18 28.67 13.52
C PHE A 109 10.08 28.14 12.08
N SER A 110 10.99 27.26 11.70
CA SER A 110 11.02 26.68 10.35
C SER A 110 10.67 25.19 10.36
N MET A 111 10.08 24.72 9.26
CA MET A 111 9.77 23.31 9.03
C MET A 111 10.17 22.91 7.62
N HIS A 112 11.09 21.95 7.51
CA HIS A 112 11.59 21.40 6.27
C HIS A 112 11.25 19.92 6.17
N CYS A 113 10.79 19.50 4.99
CA CYS A 113 10.59 18.09 4.70
C CYS A 113 11.22 17.76 3.35
N LEU A 114 11.95 16.64 3.28
CA LEU A 114 12.64 16.24 2.06
C LEU A 114 11.65 15.68 1.03
N ILE A 115 10.74 14.80 1.46
CA ILE A 115 9.82 14.08 0.58
C ILE A 115 8.37 14.27 1.03
N SER A 116 7.50 14.57 0.06
CA SER A 116 6.06 14.75 0.23
C SER A 116 5.27 13.63 -0.43
N LEU A 117 4.64 12.76 0.36
CA LEU A 117 3.82 11.66 -0.14
C LEU A 117 2.49 11.62 0.61
N PRO A 118 1.50 12.47 0.27
CA PRO A 118 0.22 12.52 0.97
C PRO A 118 -0.60 11.24 0.72
N VAL A 119 -0.30 10.21 1.50
CA VAL A 119 -0.90 8.88 1.43
C VAL A 119 -1.81 8.73 2.63
N ASN A 120 -3.10 8.48 2.36
CA ASN A 120 -4.05 8.12 3.41
C ASN A 120 -3.90 6.63 3.73
N CYS A 121 -2.91 6.32 4.55
CA CYS A 121 -2.61 4.97 5.02
C CYS A 121 -3.46 4.52 6.22
N TYR A 122 -4.36 5.37 6.72
CA TYR A 122 -5.18 5.00 7.88
C TYR A 122 -6.19 3.91 7.49
N GLU A 123 -5.97 2.74 8.07
CA GLU A 123 -6.88 1.62 8.19
C GLU A 123 -6.90 1.20 9.67
N GLU A 124 -8.05 0.73 10.18
CA GLU A 124 -8.15 0.25 11.57
C GLU A 124 -7.17 -0.92 11.83
N GLU A 125 -6.91 -1.72 10.80
CA GLU A 125 -5.92 -2.80 10.83
C GLU A 125 -5.14 -2.85 9.52
N ALA A 126 -3.81 -2.77 9.61
CA ALA A 126 -2.92 -2.79 8.45
C ALA A 126 -3.05 -4.11 7.66
N SER A 127 -2.89 -4.05 6.34
CA SER A 127 -3.03 -5.19 5.43
C SER A 127 -2.20 -6.41 5.82
N TRP A 128 -0.92 -6.20 6.17
CA TRP A 128 -0.02 -7.26 6.62
C TRP A 128 -0.30 -7.77 8.03
N ALA A 129 -0.84 -6.92 8.92
CA ALA A 129 -1.26 -7.36 10.25
C ALA A 129 -2.46 -8.31 10.15
N LYS A 130 -3.43 -7.99 9.27
CA LYS A 130 -4.54 -8.91 8.95
C LYS A 130 -4.08 -10.20 8.32
N GLU A 131 -3.12 -10.13 7.39
CA GLU A 131 -2.52 -11.33 6.80
C GLU A 131 -1.93 -12.24 7.88
N LEU A 132 -1.10 -11.69 8.78
CA LEU A 132 -0.52 -12.47 9.88
C LEU A 132 -1.60 -13.13 10.75
N GLN A 133 -2.64 -12.38 11.12
CA GLN A 133 -3.75 -12.93 11.90
C GLN A 133 -4.47 -14.08 11.17
N GLU A 134 -4.73 -13.94 9.87
CA GLU A 134 -5.37 -15.00 9.08
C GLU A 134 -4.45 -16.21 8.89
N LEU A 135 -3.15 -16.02 8.66
CA LEU A 135 -2.20 -17.14 8.54
C LEU A 135 -2.14 -17.96 9.82
N LEU A 136 -2.19 -17.33 11.00
CA LEU A 136 -2.27 -18.04 12.29
C LEU A 136 -3.60 -18.80 12.46
N ARG A 137 -4.72 -18.27 11.92
CA ARG A 137 -6.00 -18.98 11.87
C ARG A 137 -5.96 -20.19 10.94
N ILE A 138 -5.31 -20.04 9.78
CA ILE A 138 -5.10 -21.12 8.82
C ILE A 138 -4.20 -22.21 9.41
N GLN A 139 -3.13 -21.85 10.13
CA GLN A 139 -2.30 -22.79 10.86
C GLN A 139 -3.11 -23.59 11.88
N SER A 140 -3.91 -22.89 12.71
CA SER A 140 -4.81 -23.53 13.67
C SER A 140 -5.88 -24.42 13.01
N PHE A 141 -6.29 -24.10 11.77
CA PHE A 141 -7.18 -24.93 10.97
C PHE A 141 -6.47 -26.18 10.44
N ALA A 142 -5.23 -26.05 9.94
CA ALA A 142 -4.44 -27.17 9.48
C ALA A 142 -4.17 -28.17 10.61
N ASP A 143 -3.75 -27.68 11.78
CA ASP A 143 -3.48 -28.51 12.96
C ASP A 143 -4.71 -29.32 13.40
N ARG A 144 -5.87 -28.67 13.47
CA ARG A 144 -7.13 -29.31 13.88
C ARG A 144 -7.62 -30.38 12.91
N ASN A 145 -7.23 -30.28 11.64
CA ASN A 145 -7.64 -31.20 10.58
C ASN A 145 -6.51 -32.13 10.12
N GLU A 146 -5.40 -32.16 10.87
CA GLU A 146 -4.22 -32.99 10.59
C GLU A 146 -3.68 -32.77 9.15
N LEU A 147 -3.75 -31.52 8.67
CA LEU A 147 -3.22 -31.12 7.37
C LEU A 147 -1.78 -30.64 7.53
N MET A 148 -0.95 -30.94 6.53
CA MET A 148 0.40 -30.39 6.44
C MET A 148 0.33 -28.87 6.32
N PHE A 149 1.07 -28.15 7.17
CA PHE A 149 1.24 -26.71 7.07
C PHE A 149 2.49 -26.40 6.21
N PRO A 150 2.36 -25.71 5.07
CA PRO A 150 3.48 -25.48 4.16
C PRO A 150 4.58 -24.57 4.74
N ALA A 151 5.85 -24.93 4.51
CA ALA A 151 7.01 -24.23 5.07
C ALA A 151 7.16 -22.77 4.60
N ASN A 152 6.70 -22.44 3.40
CA ASN A 152 6.68 -21.05 2.91
C ASN A 152 5.71 -20.17 3.74
N MET A 153 4.62 -20.73 4.27
CA MET A 153 3.69 -20.03 5.15
C MET A 153 4.31 -19.78 6.53
N GLU A 154 5.07 -20.73 7.08
CA GLU A 154 5.83 -20.53 8.32
C GLU A 154 6.89 -19.42 8.17
N THR A 155 7.59 -19.44 7.04
CA THR A 155 8.57 -18.41 6.68
C THR A 155 7.90 -17.04 6.59
N ARG A 156 6.72 -16.97 5.96
CA ARG A 156 5.94 -15.73 5.85
C ARG A 156 5.48 -15.22 7.21
N ILE A 157 4.95 -16.09 8.07
CA ILE A 157 4.55 -15.72 9.45
C ILE A 157 5.74 -15.11 10.20
N SER A 158 6.90 -15.78 10.15
CA SER A 158 8.12 -15.32 10.83
C SER A 158 8.55 -13.95 10.32
N ARG A 159 8.50 -13.73 9.00
CA ARG A 159 8.82 -12.43 8.38
C ARG A 159 7.86 -11.32 8.83
N LEU A 160 6.55 -11.59 8.83
CA LEU A 160 5.54 -10.61 9.22
C LEU A 160 5.61 -10.27 10.72
N GLN A 161 6.03 -11.21 11.56
CA GLN A 161 6.27 -10.95 12.99
C GLN A 161 7.48 -10.05 13.23
N ALA A 162 8.52 -10.15 12.41
CA ALA A 162 9.71 -9.30 12.51
C ALA A 162 9.49 -7.89 11.90
N ALA A 163 8.62 -7.78 10.91
CA ALA A 163 8.39 -6.56 10.12
C ALA A 163 8.12 -5.26 10.93
N PRO A 164 7.36 -5.25 12.04
CA PRO A 164 7.13 -4.01 12.80
C PRO A 164 8.41 -3.35 13.35
N GLY A 165 9.49 -4.11 13.53
CA GLY A 165 10.77 -3.61 14.03
C GLY A 165 11.74 -3.15 12.93
N THR A 166 11.64 -3.70 11.72
CA THR A 166 12.63 -3.50 10.64
C THR A 166 12.06 -2.85 9.38
N GLY A 167 10.74 -2.80 9.24
CA GLY A 167 10.09 -2.48 7.97
C GLY A 167 10.20 -3.60 6.94
N LEU A 168 9.53 -3.41 5.79
CA LEU A 168 9.57 -4.29 4.62
C LEU A 168 9.82 -3.42 3.38
N ILE A 169 10.90 -3.72 2.64
CA ILE A 169 11.26 -3.01 1.39
C ILE A 169 11.08 -3.95 0.19
N ASP A 170 11.57 -5.19 0.34
CA ASP A 170 11.37 -6.29 -0.61
C ASP A 170 10.57 -7.43 0.05
N ASP A 171 10.13 -8.39 -0.76
CA ASP A 171 9.23 -9.50 -0.41
C ASP A 171 7.99 -9.03 0.38
N LEU A 172 7.41 -7.90 -0.05
CA LEU A 172 6.16 -7.36 0.48
C LEU A 172 5.00 -8.29 0.17
N PHE A 173 5.06 -8.97 -0.97
CA PHE A 173 4.02 -9.83 -1.51
C PHE A 173 4.47 -11.30 -1.52
N TRP A 174 3.50 -12.20 -1.69
CA TRP A 174 3.77 -13.60 -1.96
C TRP A 174 4.48 -13.75 -3.31
N PRO A 175 5.43 -14.70 -3.44
CA PRO A 175 6.04 -15.02 -4.72
C PRO A 175 5.01 -15.62 -5.68
N ALA A 176 5.36 -15.64 -6.97
CA ALA A 176 4.59 -16.35 -7.99
C ALA A 176 4.61 -17.87 -7.73
N ALA A 177 3.71 -18.61 -8.39
CA ALA A 177 3.69 -20.07 -8.32
C ALA A 177 5.00 -20.74 -8.81
N SER A 178 5.83 -20.01 -9.58
CA SER A 178 7.18 -20.42 -9.96
C SER A 178 8.21 -20.31 -8.82
N GLY A 179 7.86 -19.66 -7.72
CA GLY A 179 8.76 -19.30 -6.61
C GLY A 179 9.51 -17.98 -6.81
N GLU A 180 9.35 -17.33 -7.97
CA GLU A 180 10.02 -16.05 -8.26
C GLU A 180 9.30 -14.88 -7.58
N TYR A 181 10.08 -13.86 -7.19
CA TYR A 181 9.53 -12.64 -6.63
C TYR A 181 8.77 -11.83 -7.69
N LEU A 182 7.67 -11.22 -7.27
CA LEU A 182 6.88 -10.36 -8.14
C LEU A 182 7.69 -9.11 -8.52
N ALA A 183 7.86 -8.90 -9.82
CA ALA A 183 8.56 -7.76 -10.39
C ALA A 183 7.76 -7.18 -11.56
N LEU A 184 8.12 -5.95 -11.97
CA LEU A 184 7.56 -5.37 -13.19
C LEU A 184 8.11 -6.12 -14.41
N ARG A 185 7.22 -6.50 -15.35
CA ARG A 185 7.63 -7.06 -16.63
C ARG A 185 8.38 -6.05 -17.46
N SER A 186 9.08 -6.48 -18.51
CA SER A 186 9.94 -5.65 -19.36
C SER A 186 9.20 -4.67 -20.28
N ASP A 187 7.91 -4.87 -20.52
CA ASP A 187 7.06 -4.10 -21.43
C ASP A 187 6.16 -3.10 -20.71
N PHE A 188 6.12 -3.12 -19.37
CA PHE A 188 5.37 -2.14 -18.59
C PHE A 188 5.79 -0.69 -18.92
N SER A 189 4.80 0.17 -19.21
CA SER A 189 5.03 1.51 -19.76
C SER A 189 4.55 2.65 -18.87
N LEU A 190 3.78 2.37 -17.82
CA LEU A 190 3.14 3.41 -17.02
C LEU A 190 4.13 4.12 -16.07
N LEU A 191 5.16 3.41 -15.62
CA LEU A 191 6.26 3.95 -14.83
C LEU A 191 7.54 3.84 -15.64
N THR A 192 7.75 4.80 -16.54
CA THR A 192 8.87 4.83 -17.51
C THR A 192 10.24 4.67 -16.86
N ASP A 193 10.41 5.16 -15.63
CA ASP A 193 11.70 5.12 -14.93
C ASP A 193 11.83 3.99 -13.91
N ALA A 194 10.77 3.21 -13.66
CA ALA A 194 10.76 2.21 -12.59
C ALA A 194 11.73 1.04 -12.79
N ARG A 195 12.23 0.81 -14.02
CA ARG A 195 13.24 -0.22 -14.31
C ARG A 195 14.66 0.34 -14.47
N HIS A 196 14.84 1.66 -14.46
CA HIS A 196 16.16 2.26 -14.59
C HIS A 196 16.92 2.14 -13.26
N PRO A 197 18.23 1.81 -13.25
CA PRO A 197 18.98 1.69 -12.00
C PRO A 197 19.04 3.00 -11.19
N PRO A 198 18.76 2.97 -9.87
CA PRO A 198 18.25 1.81 -9.12
C PRO A 198 16.78 1.53 -9.47
N ALA A 199 16.48 0.27 -9.81
CA ALA A 199 15.11 -0.13 -10.15
C ALA A 199 14.19 0.03 -8.94
N ALA A 200 12.93 0.35 -9.20
CA ALA A 200 11.90 0.50 -8.18
C ALA A 200 11.68 -0.81 -7.44
N THR A 201 11.70 -0.74 -6.11
CA THR A 201 11.39 -1.85 -5.21
C THR A 201 9.89 -2.13 -5.18
N GLN A 202 9.48 -3.26 -4.60
CA GLN A 202 8.05 -3.54 -4.36
C GLN A 202 7.41 -2.46 -3.47
N ALA A 203 8.16 -1.95 -2.49
CA ALA A 203 7.71 -0.86 -1.62
C ALA A 203 7.47 0.44 -2.41
N ASP A 204 8.35 0.79 -3.34
CA ASP A 204 8.17 1.99 -4.19
C ASP A 204 6.87 1.90 -5.00
N LEU A 205 6.63 0.73 -5.63
CA LEU A 205 5.42 0.49 -6.42
C LEU A 205 4.17 0.52 -5.55
N TYR A 206 4.23 -0.08 -4.36
CA TYR A 206 3.13 -0.08 -3.40
C TYR A 206 2.77 1.34 -2.96
N VAL A 207 3.78 2.17 -2.67
CA VAL A 207 3.60 3.57 -2.28
C VAL A 207 2.96 4.37 -3.43
N VAL A 208 3.39 4.16 -4.68
CA VAL A 208 2.79 4.82 -5.85
C VAL A 208 1.31 4.47 -6.00
N VAL A 209 0.94 3.19 -5.88
CA VAL A 209 -0.46 2.75 -5.96
C VAL A 209 -1.27 3.29 -4.77
N SER A 210 -0.68 3.30 -3.57
CA SER A 210 -1.31 3.87 -2.37
C SER A 210 -1.57 5.36 -2.50
N LEU A 211 -0.65 6.11 -3.10
CA LEU A 211 -0.80 7.52 -3.42
C LEU A 211 -1.94 7.73 -4.42
N LEU A 212 -1.98 6.93 -5.49
CA LEU A 212 -3.03 6.99 -6.50
C LEU A 212 -4.43 6.77 -5.89
N LEU A 213 -4.61 5.71 -5.11
CA LEU A 213 -5.88 5.45 -4.43
C LEU A 213 -6.23 6.55 -3.42
N SER A 214 -5.23 7.11 -2.73
CA SER A 214 -5.44 8.25 -1.83
C SER A 214 -5.96 9.48 -2.56
N GLN A 215 -5.44 9.78 -3.75
CA GLN A 215 -5.94 10.86 -4.60
C GLN A 215 -7.38 10.58 -5.08
N LEU A 216 -7.70 9.34 -5.46
CA LEU A 216 -9.07 8.99 -5.83
C LEU A 216 -10.05 9.13 -4.66
N ARG A 217 -9.67 8.72 -3.44
CA ARG A 217 -10.50 8.88 -2.23
C ARG A 217 -10.81 10.35 -1.92
N MET A 218 -9.86 11.24 -2.21
CA MET A 218 -9.98 12.69 -1.98
C MET A 218 -10.48 13.49 -3.19
N SER A 219 -10.71 12.84 -4.33
CA SER A 219 -11.09 13.51 -5.57
C SER A 219 -12.35 14.33 -5.37
N ALA A 220 -12.32 15.60 -5.79
CA ALA A 220 -13.51 16.44 -5.82
C ALA A 220 -14.52 16.01 -6.90
N ASN A 221 -14.07 15.27 -7.92
CA ASN A 221 -14.92 14.75 -8.98
C ASN A 221 -15.63 13.46 -8.51
N PRO A 222 -16.97 13.45 -8.34
CA PRO A 222 -17.72 12.28 -7.87
C PRO A 222 -17.51 11.05 -8.76
N GLY A 223 -17.46 11.22 -10.09
CA GLY A 223 -17.29 10.11 -11.03
C GLY A 223 -15.91 9.43 -10.99
N ARG A 224 -14.94 10.00 -10.27
CA ARG A 224 -13.61 9.41 -10.04
C ARG A 224 -13.34 9.15 -8.57
N ARG A 225 -14.28 9.49 -7.67
CA ARG A 225 -14.06 9.42 -6.24
C ARG A 225 -14.32 8.02 -5.72
N LEU A 226 -13.35 7.48 -4.99
CA LEU A 226 -13.57 6.28 -4.18
C LEU A 226 -14.27 6.70 -2.89
N SER A 227 -15.60 6.77 -2.92
CA SER A 227 -16.43 7.08 -1.77
C SER A 227 -17.17 5.85 -1.26
N TYR A 228 -17.33 5.80 0.06
CA TYR A 228 -18.16 4.82 0.73
C TYR A 228 -18.93 5.52 1.84
N ASN A 229 -20.22 5.76 1.61
CA ASN A 229 -21.14 6.32 2.59
C ASN A 229 -22.54 5.73 2.40
N ALA A 230 -23.54 6.22 3.13
CA ALA A 230 -24.90 5.69 3.09
C ALA A 230 -25.61 5.84 1.73
N TYR A 231 -25.11 6.71 0.85
CA TYR A 231 -25.76 7.09 -0.42
C TYR A 231 -24.97 6.69 -1.65
N GLU A 232 -23.64 6.55 -1.51
CA GLU A 232 -22.72 6.30 -2.62
C GLU A 232 -21.72 5.23 -2.20
N ARG A 233 -21.55 4.24 -3.09
CA ARG A 233 -20.56 3.18 -2.96
C ARG A 233 -19.81 3.02 -4.26
N SER A 234 -18.53 3.40 -4.22
CA SER A 234 -17.61 3.19 -5.33
C SER A 234 -16.74 1.97 -5.06
N ILE A 235 -16.59 1.12 -6.08
CA ILE A 235 -15.66 -0.01 -6.06
C ILE A 235 -14.70 0.07 -7.25
N ILE A 236 -13.55 -0.57 -7.12
CA ILE A 236 -12.57 -0.68 -8.20
C ILE A 236 -13.09 -1.68 -9.24
N SER A 237 -13.16 -1.28 -10.52
CA SER A 237 -13.59 -2.20 -11.58
C SER A 237 -12.67 -3.43 -11.67
N PRO A 238 -13.20 -4.66 -11.81
CA PRO A 238 -12.40 -5.86 -12.07
C PRO A 238 -11.45 -5.72 -13.26
N ASP A 239 -11.83 -4.92 -14.28
CA ASP A 239 -11.01 -4.68 -15.48
C ASP A 239 -9.63 -4.10 -15.17
N ASN A 240 -9.46 -3.43 -14.02
CA ASN A 240 -8.15 -2.93 -13.62
C ASN A 240 -7.15 -4.08 -13.40
N PHE A 241 -7.61 -5.23 -12.91
CA PHE A 241 -6.74 -6.39 -12.74
C PHE A 241 -6.39 -7.05 -14.08
N ASP A 242 -7.28 -7.04 -15.07
CA ASP A 242 -6.94 -7.53 -16.41
C ASP A 242 -5.98 -6.58 -17.15
N ARG A 243 -6.13 -5.25 -16.95
CA ARG A 243 -5.27 -4.23 -17.58
C ARG A 243 -3.88 -4.17 -16.96
N PHE A 244 -3.79 -4.22 -15.64
CA PHE A 244 -2.52 -4.28 -14.91
C PHE A 244 -2.18 -5.75 -14.68
N ASN A 245 -1.76 -6.43 -15.74
CA ASN A 245 -1.52 -7.87 -15.71
C ASN A 245 -0.18 -8.27 -15.05
N ASP A 246 0.66 -7.33 -14.63
CA ASP A 246 1.85 -7.58 -13.81
C ASP A 246 1.43 -8.03 -12.41
N GLY A 247 1.95 -9.18 -11.94
CA GLY A 247 1.59 -9.71 -10.62
C GLY A 247 1.89 -8.71 -9.48
N VAL A 248 2.99 -7.97 -9.57
CA VAL A 248 3.37 -6.96 -8.56
C VAL A 248 2.36 -5.81 -8.48
N LEU A 249 1.79 -5.37 -9.59
CA LEU A 249 0.84 -4.27 -9.60
C LEU A 249 -0.53 -4.70 -9.11
N GLN A 250 -0.96 -5.92 -9.47
CA GLN A 250 -2.17 -6.53 -8.92
C GLN A 250 -2.04 -6.66 -7.40
N ALA A 251 -0.89 -7.15 -6.91
CA ALA A 251 -0.59 -7.25 -5.48
C ALA A 251 -0.61 -5.88 -4.80
N CYS A 252 0.05 -4.87 -5.37
CA CYS A 252 0.01 -3.49 -4.87
C CYS A 252 -1.44 -2.98 -4.77
N LEU A 253 -2.26 -3.18 -5.81
CA LEU A 253 -3.64 -2.74 -5.85
C LEU A 253 -4.49 -3.45 -4.79
N LEU A 254 -4.35 -4.77 -4.66
CA LEU A 254 -5.03 -5.57 -3.65
C LEU A 254 -4.67 -5.12 -2.25
N ARG A 255 -3.40 -4.81 -1.97
CA ARG A 255 -2.93 -4.43 -0.64
C ARG A 255 -3.27 -2.99 -0.26
N ALA A 256 -3.25 -2.07 -1.22
CA ALA A 256 -3.50 -0.64 -1.01
C ALA A 256 -4.99 -0.28 -0.98
N ALA A 257 -5.84 -1.11 -1.60
CA ALA A 257 -7.28 -0.91 -1.59
C ALA A 257 -7.89 -1.21 -0.21
N ARG A 258 -8.90 -0.43 0.16
CA ARG A 258 -9.70 -0.68 1.38
C ARG A 258 -10.66 -1.84 1.11
N PRO A 259 -11.02 -2.65 2.13
CA PRO A 259 -11.96 -3.76 1.95
C PRO A 259 -13.27 -3.38 1.26
N LYS A 260 -13.76 -2.17 1.56
CA LYS A 260 -14.99 -1.61 0.98
C LYS A 260 -14.89 -1.33 -0.52
N GLU A 261 -13.68 -1.07 -1.03
CA GLU A 261 -13.38 -0.75 -2.44
C GLU A 261 -13.27 -2.01 -3.31
N LEU A 262 -13.12 -3.20 -2.69
CA LEU A 262 -13.02 -4.52 -3.35
C LEU A 262 -14.13 -5.48 -2.90
N SER A 263 -15.25 -4.95 -2.41
CA SER A 263 -16.33 -5.76 -1.85
C SER A 263 -17.40 -6.12 -2.90
N TYR A 264 -17.01 -6.90 -3.90
CA TYR A 264 -17.88 -7.35 -4.99
C TYR A 264 -19.04 -8.25 -4.50
N GLY A 265 -18.85 -8.98 -3.40
CA GLY A 265 -19.90 -9.83 -2.81
C GLY A 265 -21.10 -9.07 -2.26
N ALA A 266 -20.97 -7.77 -2.02
CA ALA A 266 -22.08 -6.90 -1.62
C ALA A 266 -22.57 -6.02 -2.77
N CYS A 267 -22.23 -6.35 -4.02
CA CYS A 267 -22.69 -5.73 -5.25
C CYS A 267 -23.54 -6.73 -6.06
N ASP A 268 -23.96 -6.32 -7.26
CA ASP A 268 -24.70 -7.18 -8.19
C ASP A 268 -23.91 -8.45 -8.56
N ALA A 269 -24.64 -9.56 -8.74
CA ALA A 269 -24.03 -10.85 -9.04
C ALA A 269 -23.14 -10.80 -10.29
N ALA A 270 -23.57 -10.08 -11.34
CA ALA A 270 -22.80 -9.91 -12.58
C ALA A 270 -21.42 -9.27 -12.35
N LEU A 271 -21.32 -8.32 -11.40
CA LEU A 271 -20.05 -7.67 -11.09
C LEU A 271 -19.11 -8.59 -10.30
N SER A 272 -19.67 -9.41 -9.41
CA SER A 272 -18.94 -10.49 -8.73
C SER A 272 -18.51 -11.59 -9.70
N GLU A 273 -19.29 -11.89 -10.74
CA GLU A 273 -18.95 -12.84 -11.80
C GLU A 273 -17.79 -12.32 -12.65
N ARG A 274 -17.78 -11.03 -12.99
CA ARG A 274 -16.65 -10.40 -13.67
C ARG A 274 -15.36 -10.51 -12.86
N MET A 275 -15.42 -10.27 -11.55
CA MET A 275 -14.26 -10.47 -10.69
C MET A 275 -13.87 -11.95 -10.59
N LEU A 276 -14.84 -12.88 -10.52
CA LEU A 276 -14.56 -14.31 -10.57
C LEU A 276 -13.77 -14.68 -11.83
N ASN A 277 -14.14 -14.17 -13.00
CA ASN A 277 -13.43 -14.45 -14.25
C ASN A 277 -11.96 -13.99 -14.20
N VAL A 278 -11.70 -12.80 -13.64
CA VAL A 278 -10.32 -12.34 -13.37
C VAL A 278 -9.58 -13.34 -12.48
N LEU A 279 -10.20 -13.79 -11.39
CA LEU A 279 -9.58 -14.76 -10.49
C LEU A 279 -9.33 -16.11 -11.17
N LEU A 280 -10.26 -16.61 -11.98
CA LEU A 280 -10.10 -17.86 -12.70
C LEU A 280 -8.94 -17.81 -13.70
N HIS A 281 -8.67 -16.66 -14.30
CA HIS A 281 -7.47 -16.46 -15.14
C HIS A 281 -6.16 -16.53 -14.36
N SER A 282 -6.18 -16.29 -13.04
CA SER A 282 -5.00 -16.42 -12.18
C SER A 282 -4.72 -17.86 -11.74
N VAL A 283 -5.65 -18.79 -11.93
CA VAL A 283 -5.44 -20.20 -11.58
C VAL A 283 -4.52 -20.85 -12.62
N PRO A 284 -3.39 -21.46 -12.22
CA PRO A 284 -2.47 -22.07 -13.17
C PRO A 284 -3.13 -23.29 -13.84
N GLY A 285 -2.93 -23.39 -15.16
CA GLY A 285 -3.33 -24.55 -15.96
C GLY A 285 -2.26 -25.65 -15.92
N GLU A 286 -2.06 -26.33 -17.06
CA GLU A 286 -0.96 -27.28 -17.23
C GLU A 286 0.42 -26.60 -17.27
N GLN A 287 0.45 -25.34 -17.70
CA GLN A 287 1.64 -24.48 -17.68
C GLN A 287 1.39 -23.30 -16.75
N ILE A 288 2.40 -22.99 -15.92
CA ILE A 288 2.39 -21.79 -15.07
C ILE A 288 2.51 -20.59 -16.00
N SER A 289 1.42 -19.84 -16.14
CA SER A 289 1.39 -18.65 -16.98
C SER A 289 1.75 -17.41 -16.16
N GLU A 290 2.22 -16.37 -16.84
CA GLU A 290 2.48 -15.06 -16.24
C GLU A 290 1.24 -14.49 -15.52
N ARG A 291 0.03 -14.83 -15.98
CA ARG A 291 -1.24 -14.41 -15.33
C ARG A 291 -1.47 -15.06 -13.97
N SER A 292 -0.74 -16.13 -13.64
CA SER A 292 -0.87 -16.85 -12.36
C SER A 292 0.05 -16.32 -11.25
N GLU A 293 0.88 -15.32 -11.54
CA GLU A 293 1.82 -14.71 -10.58
C GLU A 293 1.14 -14.23 -9.29
N SER A 294 -0.07 -13.66 -9.39
CA SER A 294 -0.77 -13.01 -8.27
C SER A 294 -1.78 -13.90 -7.55
N LEU A 295 -1.88 -15.20 -7.89
CA LEU A 295 -2.86 -16.11 -7.31
C LEU A 295 -2.85 -16.09 -5.77
N MET A 296 -1.66 -16.16 -5.17
CA MET A 296 -1.51 -16.13 -3.72
C MET A 296 -2.01 -14.83 -3.10
N GLU A 297 -1.77 -13.70 -3.76
CA GLU A 297 -2.25 -12.39 -3.30
C GLU A 297 -3.77 -12.27 -3.38
N PHE A 298 -4.40 -12.84 -4.41
CA PHE A 298 -5.86 -12.93 -4.48
C PHE A 298 -6.45 -13.80 -3.37
N LEU A 299 -5.84 -14.97 -3.10
CA LEU A 299 -6.27 -15.86 -2.02
C LEU A 299 -6.12 -15.21 -0.64
N VAL A 300 -5.02 -14.49 -0.41
CA VAL A 300 -4.81 -13.73 0.83
C VAL A 300 -5.78 -12.56 0.95
N ALA A 301 -6.09 -11.86 -0.15
CA ALA A 301 -7.09 -10.80 -0.14
C ALA A 301 -8.50 -11.34 0.22
N LEU A 302 -8.86 -12.53 -0.27
CA LEU A 302 -10.10 -13.24 0.10
C LEU A 302 -10.08 -13.72 1.56
N ALA A 303 -8.97 -14.29 2.02
CA ALA A 303 -8.80 -14.77 3.39
C ALA A 303 -8.91 -13.63 4.39
N THR A 304 -8.28 -12.49 4.12
CA THR A 304 -8.32 -11.29 4.98
C THR A 304 -9.64 -10.52 4.89
N GLY A 305 -10.56 -10.93 4.00
CA GLY A 305 -11.83 -10.24 3.74
C GLY A 305 -11.66 -8.86 3.09
N ARG A 306 -10.47 -8.58 2.53
CA ARG A 306 -10.22 -7.35 1.78
C ARG A 306 -10.87 -7.41 0.41
N LEU A 307 -10.81 -8.56 -0.25
CA LEU A 307 -11.63 -8.87 -1.43
C LEU A 307 -12.78 -9.79 -1.00
N THR A 308 -14.00 -9.52 -1.47
CA THR A 308 -15.15 -10.40 -1.23
C THR A 308 -15.92 -10.64 -2.52
N LEU A 309 -16.44 -11.85 -2.68
CA LEU A 309 -17.30 -12.27 -3.79
C LEU A 309 -18.64 -12.77 -3.23
N HIS A 310 -19.62 -12.94 -4.12
CA HIS A 310 -20.80 -13.75 -3.80
C HIS A 310 -20.35 -15.16 -3.42
N ASN A 311 -21.02 -15.77 -2.43
CA ASN A 311 -20.61 -17.04 -1.85
C ASN A 311 -20.48 -18.15 -2.91
N ALA A 312 -21.42 -18.24 -3.86
CA ALA A 312 -21.35 -19.19 -4.97
C ALA A 312 -20.07 -19.05 -5.81
N HIS A 313 -19.67 -17.81 -6.13
CA HIS A 313 -18.47 -17.54 -6.93
C HIS A 313 -17.18 -17.80 -6.13
N LEU A 314 -17.19 -17.49 -4.83
CA LEU A 314 -16.08 -17.81 -3.94
C LEU A 314 -15.83 -19.33 -3.88
N LEU A 315 -16.89 -20.11 -3.70
CA LEU A 315 -16.81 -21.57 -3.68
C LEU A 315 -16.34 -22.13 -5.02
N GLU A 316 -16.85 -21.60 -6.13
CA GLU A 316 -16.40 -22.00 -7.48
C GLU A 316 -14.89 -21.76 -7.65
N PHE A 317 -14.41 -20.56 -7.32
CA PHE A 317 -12.99 -20.22 -7.39
C PHE A 317 -12.13 -21.16 -6.53
N CYS A 318 -12.51 -21.37 -5.26
CA CYS A 318 -11.75 -22.22 -4.35
C CYS A 318 -11.71 -23.68 -4.83
N ASN A 319 -12.82 -24.21 -5.34
CA ASN A 319 -12.86 -25.55 -5.92
C ASN A 319 -11.96 -25.66 -7.16
N ARG A 320 -11.91 -24.62 -7.99
CA ARG A 320 -11.01 -24.57 -9.15
C ARG A 320 -9.53 -24.60 -8.74
N VAL A 321 -9.16 -23.85 -7.69
CA VAL A 321 -7.79 -23.84 -7.14
C VAL A 321 -7.41 -25.22 -6.60
N ILE A 322 -8.28 -25.87 -5.82
CA ILE A 322 -8.03 -27.22 -5.28
C ILE A 322 -7.85 -28.25 -6.41
N GLY A 323 -8.65 -28.14 -7.48
CA GLY A 323 -8.57 -29.03 -8.63
C GLY A 323 -7.36 -28.79 -9.55
N ALA A 324 -6.69 -27.64 -9.47
CA ALA A 324 -5.62 -27.28 -10.38
C ALA A 324 -4.31 -28.03 -10.06
N ALA A 325 -3.84 -28.87 -10.99
CA ALA A 325 -2.61 -29.68 -10.86
C ALA A 325 -1.40 -28.85 -10.39
N ALA A 326 -1.16 -27.72 -11.04
CA ALA A 326 -0.01 -26.85 -10.79
C ALA A 326 -0.18 -25.87 -9.61
N ALA A 327 -1.28 -25.91 -8.86
CA ALA A 327 -1.45 -25.05 -7.70
C ALA A 327 -0.55 -25.48 -6.54
N GLU A 328 0.14 -24.52 -5.94
CA GLU A 328 1.00 -24.69 -4.77
C GLU A 328 0.19 -25.19 -3.55
N GLU A 329 0.82 -25.97 -2.68
CA GLU A 329 0.18 -26.52 -1.47
C GLU A 329 -0.43 -25.43 -0.59
N SER A 330 0.24 -24.28 -0.48
CA SER A 330 -0.22 -23.11 0.28
C SER A 330 -1.49 -22.51 -0.32
N ALA A 331 -1.57 -22.43 -1.66
CA ALA A 331 -2.77 -21.98 -2.35
C ALA A 331 -3.96 -22.91 -2.08
N VAL A 332 -3.71 -24.23 -2.16
CA VAL A 332 -4.71 -25.27 -1.89
C VAL A 332 -5.18 -25.20 -0.44
N LEU A 333 -4.28 -25.06 0.53
CA LEU A 333 -4.64 -24.97 1.94
C LEU A 333 -5.48 -23.72 2.25
N ILE A 334 -5.14 -22.56 1.69
CA ILE A 334 -5.95 -21.34 1.84
C ILE A 334 -7.34 -21.54 1.21
N ALA A 335 -7.42 -22.15 0.02
CA ALA A 335 -8.70 -22.44 -0.63
C ALA A 335 -9.57 -23.40 0.20
N GLN A 336 -8.99 -24.45 0.80
CA GLN A 336 -9.70 -25.35 1.72
C GLN A 336 -10.20 -24.63 2.97
N TYR A 337 -9.37 -23.76 3.56
CA TYR A 337 -9.75 -22.93 4.70
C TYR A 337 -10.90 -21.99 4.35
N LEU A 338 -10.86 -21.35 3.18
CA LEU A 338 -11.94 -20.47 2.70
C LEU A 338 -13.26 -21.21 2.53
N ILE A 339 -13.24 -22.40 1.93
CA ILE A 339 -14.45 -23.25 1.83
C ILE A 339 -14.95 -23.61 3.23
N TRP A 340 -14.09 -24.09 4.12
CA TRP A 340 -14.47 -24.45 5.49
C TRP A 340 -15.10 -23.27 6.26
N ARG A 341 -14.56 -22.06 6.08
CA ARG A 341 -15.06 -20.85 6.74
C ARG A 341 -16.50 -20.51 6.31
N GLU A 342 -16.81 -20.69 5.03
CA GLU A 342 -18.12 -20.38 4.46
C GLU A 342 -19.12 -21.53 4.63
N THR A 343 -18.65 -22.77 4.65
CA THR A 343 -19.46 -23.98 4.76
C THR A 343 -18.85 -24.97 5.76
N PRO A 344 -19.01 -24.74 7.08
CA PRO A 344 -18.36 -25.53 8.15
C PRO A 344 -18.73 -27.02 8.16
N GLU A 345 -19.86 -27.38 7.55
CA GLU A 345 -20.37 -28.77 7.47
C GLU A 345 -19.80 -29.56 6.28
N SER A 346 -18.97 -28.95 5.45
CA SER A 346 -18.39 -29.59 4.25
C SER A 346 -17.26 -30.54 4.62
N LYS A 347 -17.23 -31.73 3.99
CA LYS A 347 -16.06 -32.63 4.09
C LYS A 347 -14.86 -31.99 3.37
N LEU A 348 -13.72 -31.92 4.05
CA LEU A 348 -12.47 -31.45 3.46
C LEU A 348 -12.02 -32.38 2.33
N VAL A 349 -11.58 -31.78 1.22
CA VAL A 349 -11.06 -32.50 0.06
C VAL A 349 -9.56 -32.68 0.24
N VAL A 350 -9.13 -33.85 0.71
CA VAL A 350 -7.69 -34.18 0.82
C VAL A 350 -7.16 -34.56 -0.55
N ARG A 351 -6.12 -33.85 -1.01
CA ARG A 351 -5.44 -34.15 -2.26
C ARG A 351 -4.50 -35.36 -2.05
N PRO A 352 -4.51 -36.38 -2.92
CA PRO A 352 -3.47 -37.40 -2.88
C PRO A 352 -2.10 -36.79 -3.27
N PRO A 353 -0.99 -37.26 -2.68
CA PRO A 353 0.35 -36.74 -3.00
C PRO A 353 0.67 -36.93 -4.49
N GLN A 354 1.16 -35.88 -5.15
CA GLN A 354 1.49 -35.91 -6.58
C GLN A 354 2.73 -36.76 -6.84
N ALA A 355 2.57 -37.83 -7.62
CA ALA A 355 3.68 -38.52 -8.25
C ALA A 355 4.13 -37.75 -9.50
N LEU A 356 5.42 -37.44 -9.59
CA LEU A 356 6.06 -36.87 -10.78
C LEU A 356 5.91 -37.83 -11.97
N SER A 357 5.21 -37.41 -13.03
CA SER A 357 5.33 -38.05 -14.34
C SER A 357 5.18 -37.05 -15.49
N THR A 358 6.00 -37.30 -16.50
CA THR A 358 6.42 -36.50 -17.65
C THR A 358 5.39 -36.38 -18.81
N SER A 359 5.53 -35.27 -19.53
CA SER A 359 5.05 -34.84 -20.87
C SER A 359 4.10 -35.71 -21.72
N ASP A 360 3.12 -35.06 -22.38
CA ASP A 360 3.20 -34.75 -23.82
C ASP A 360 1.99 -33.94 -24.34
N ALA A 361 2.23 -33.24 -25.45
CA ALA A 361 1.54 -32.10 -26.02
C ALA A 361 0.29 -32.42 -26.89
N ALA A 362 -0.65 -31.45 -26.99
CA ALA A 362 -1.29 -31.02 -28.25
C ALA A 362 -2.23 -29.80 -28.05
N THR A 363 -2.10 -28.80 -28.92
CA THR A 363 -3.04 -27.69 -29.22
C THR A 363 -3.56 -27.86 -30.67
N PRO A 364 -4.39 -26.95 -31.23
CA PRO A 364 -5.64 -26.31 -30.75
C PRO A 364 -6.71 -26.27 -31.87
N ASP A 365 -7.95 -25.83 -31.61
CA ASP A 365 -8.70 -24.96 -32.55
C ASP A 365 -10.01 -24.40 -31.97
N GLY A 366 -10.46 -23.22 -32.45
CA GLY A 366 -11.88 -22.84 -32.43
C GLY A 366 -12.29 -21.46 -31.87
N MET A 367 -12.14 -20.41 -32.70
CA MET A 367 -12.67 -19.05 -32.56
C MET A 367 -14.23 -18.93 -32.53
N LEU A 368 -14.78 -17.90 -31.84
CA LEU A 368 -15.58 -16.74 -32.37
C LEU A 368 -16.62 -16.15 -31.37
N ASP A 369 -16.43 -14.85 -31.08
CA ASP A 369 -17.39 -13.73 -30.95
C ASP A 369 -18.81 -13.92 -30.37
N ARG A 370 -19.14 -13.08 -29.37
CA ARG A 370 -20.04 -11.91 -29.58
C ARG A 370 -20.13 -10.97 -28.37
N GLN A 371 -20.20 -9.69 -28.73
CA GLN A 371 -20.49 -8.51 -27.91
C GLN A 371 -21.97 -8.48 -27.47
N GLU A 372 -22.27 -7.90 -26.30
CA GLU A 372 -23.08 -6.68 -26.20
C GLU A 372 -23.05 -6.10 -24.77
N ALA A 373 -23.19 -4.78 -24.71
CA ALA A 373 -22.92 -3.91 -23.58
C ALA A 373 -24.16 -3.65 -22.72
N ASP A 374 -23.95 -3.44 -21.41
CA ASP A 374 -24.92 -2.73 -20.57
C ASP A 374 -24.20 -1.83 -19.54
N GLN A 375 -24.72 -0.62 -19.40
CA GLN A 375 -24.11 0.49 -18.63
C GLN A 375 -24.34 0.34 -17.14
N GLN A 376 -23.26 0.10 -16.38
CA GLN A 376 -23.18 0.37 -14.94
C GLN A 376 -21.88 1.11 -14.64
N SER A 377 -21.98 2.20 -13.87
CA SER A 377 -20.90 3.14 -13.60
C SER A 377 -19.82 2.55 -12.69
N ALA A 378 -18.93 1.73 -13.26
CA ALA A 378 -17.66 1.37 -12.66
C ALA A 378 -16.64 2.49 -12.91
N ILE A 379 -15.89 2.90 -11.89
CA ILE A 379 -14.81 3.88 -12.04
C ILE A 379 -13.65 3.17 -12.76
N GLN A 380 -13.56 3.35 -14.07
CA GLN A 380 -12.38 3.03 -14.86
C GLN A 380 -11.30 4.08 -14.57
N LEU A 381 -10.09 3.66 -14.18
CA LEU A 381 -8.95 4.55 -14.06
C LEU A 381 -8.50 5.01 -15.46
N ASP A 382 -9.09 6.08 -15.98
CA ASP A 382 -8.54 6.82 -17.12
C ASP A 382 -7.41 7.72 -16.61
N MET A 383 -6.21 7.16 -16.65
CA MET A 383 -4.98 7.83 -16.26
C MET A 383 -4.44 8.65 -17.44
N LEU A 384 -4.43 9.97 -17.26
CA LEU A 384 -3.68 10.98 -18.04
C LEU A 384 -4.33 11.51 -19.35
N ARG A 385 -5.17 12.53 -19.21
CA ARG A 385 -5.01 13.77 -20.00
C ARG A 385 -4.45 14.84 -19.05
N MET A 386 -3.14 15.01 -19.04
CA MET A 386 -2.53 16.24 -18.51
C MET A 386 -2.67 17.34 -19.57
N PRO A 387 -2.93 18.60 -19.19
CA PRO A 387 -2.92 19.70 -20.14
C PRO A 387 -1.49 19.91 -20.65
N THR A 388 -1.32 19.91 -21.97
CA THR A 388 -0.10 20.38 -22.62
C THR A 388 0.12 21.84 -22.23
N ALA A 389 1.31 22.16 -21.75
CA ALA A 389 1.76 23.52 -21.53
C ALA A 389 1.59 24.33 -22.82
N GLY A 390 0.62 25.24 -22.83
CA GLY A 390 0.49 26.26 -23.85
C GLY A 390 1.64 27.25 -23.68
N SER A 391 2.50 27.30 -24.68
CA SER A 391 3.57 28.27 -24.85
C SER A 391 3.00 29.70 -24.81
N ASP A 392 3.44 30.48 -23.84
CA ASP A 392 3.41 31.94 -23.88
C ASP A 392 4.33 32.41 -25.01
N GLU A 393 3.75 32.76 -26.16
CA GLU A 393 4.38 33.68 -27.11
C GLU A 393 3.77 35.06 -26.92
N SER A 394 4.54 35.92 -26.24
CA SER A 394 4.37 37.36 -26.27
C SER A 394 4.58 37.89 -27.70
N THR A 395 3.66 38.71 -28.22
CA THR A 395 4.03 39.94 -28.96
C THR A 395 2.83 40.84 -29.24
N SER A 396 2.88 42.02 -28.62
CA SER A 396 2.75 43.33 -29.26
C SER A 396 1.67 43.51 -30.34
N LYS A 397 0.62 44.27 -30.00
CA LYS A 397 0.13 45.35 -30.87
C LYS A 397 -0.59 46.43 -30.04
N ARG A 398 0.11 47.55 -29.93
CA ARG A 398 -0.43 48.88 -29.62
C ARG A 398 -1.33 49.36 -30.77
N GLU A 399 -2.24 50.26 -30.39
CA GLU A 399 -2.93 51.28 -31.21
C GLU A 399 -4.05 50.78 -32.16
N ALA A 400 -5.21 51.43 -32.29
CA ALA A 400 -5.77 52.63 -31.69
C ALA A 400 -7.27 52.76 -32.07
N ARG A 401 -7.96 53.70 -31.40
CA ARG A 401 -9.10 54.54 -31.85
C ARG A 401 -10.54 54.09 -31.58
N LEU A 402 -11.25 55.01 -30.88
CA LEU A 402 -12.58 55.61 -31.15
C LEU A 402 -13.76 54.62 -31.16
N ASP A 403 -14.84 54.76 -30.38
CA ASP A 403 -15.49 55.89 -29.72
C ASP A 403 -16.07 55.49 -28.35
#